data_AF-A0A409X4J4-F1
#
_entry.id   AF-A0A409X4J4-F1
#
_cell.length_a   1.000
_cell.length_b   1.000
_cell.length_c   1.000
_cell.angle_alpha   90.00
_cell.angle_beta   90.00
_cell.angle_gamma   90.00
#
_symmetry.space_group_name_H-M   'P 1'
#
loop_
_entity.id
_entity.type
_entity.pdbx_description
1 polymer ?
#
loop_
_entity_poly.entity_id
_entity_poly.type
_entity_poly.pdbx_seq_one_letter_code
_entity_poly.pdbx_strand_id
1 'polypeptide(L)'
;MYSSQELEHLLLLWRSAEKGLDSDALQPARERTFMGVKADMMHLINGGRWLLVTEKTAAVTYYDLDTDTISGVPLIPAQMELTNARPILMSIDLDTHSPFLQFTIAFSLDNGGTRKQSTNSAESRRRVQIWRVSVALDDSQHAVGLTATCLASFPHRPEIRFVISLSLLGPNIAFTSTTGMIIYAFVVDWTQANVSPLTYPWRVMQWTTVLSTTSIHLFPSSMVLVASDVNWSLCDFSLTPETINSPDLPRATLVVGTSSCVSALSFDYTSVFNELPTIVELIHWTPDVSYAKTCLGYKRIVVMNHDLTIIRTSPPFTTPQNPTGGFRKYLLSSAPGAKAPLLDEDSGRVVYITQRSESSEPNTTNFAVVDFAMIFRKQLSPY
;
A
#
# COMPACT_ATOMS: atom_id res chain seq x y z
N MET A 1 3.70 -6.05 25.87
CA MET A 1 4.38 -4.86 26.42
C MET A 1 5.87 -5.05 26.25
N TYR A 2 6.66 -4.01 26.01
CA TYR A 2 8.12 -4.13 25.94
C TYR A 2 8.70 -4.21 27.35
N SER A 3 9.64 -5.12 27.56
CA SER A 3 10.49 -5.17 28.73
C SER A 3 11.44 -3.97 28.78
N SER A 4 11.99 -3.66 29.95
CA SER A 4 12.99 -2.58 30.08
C SER A 4 14.21 -2.82 29.19
N GLN A 5 14.60 -4.08 29.00
CA GLN A 5 15.71 -4.47 28.12
C GLN A 5 15.39 -4.21 26.65
N GLU A 6 14.17 -4.52 26.20
CA GLU A 6 13.74 -4.20 24.84
C GLU A 6 13.68 -2.69 24.61
N LEU A 7 13.18 -1.92 25.58
CA LEU A 7 13.16 -0.45 25.49
C LEU A 7 14.58 0.15 25.44
N GLU A 8 15.50 -0.37 26.25
CA GLU A 8 16.90 0.03 26.20
C GLU A 8 17.52 -0.34 24.83
N HIS A 9 17.24 -1.53 24.31
CA HIS A 9 17.70 -1.95 22.99
C HIS A 9 17.18 -1.02 21.88
N LEU A 10 15.88 -0.72 21.88
CA LEU A 10 15.26 0.21 20.92
C LEU A 10 15.85 1.62 21.04
N LEU A 11 16.08 2.10 22.26
CA LEU A 11 16.73 3.38 22.49
C LEU A 11 18.16 3.39 21.94
N LEU A 12 18.93 2.32 22.15
CA LEU A 12 20.29 2.18 21.64
C LEU A 12 20.32 2.08 20.11
N LEU A 13 19.38 1.35 19.51
CA LEU A 13 19.18 1.33 18.05
C LEU A 13 18.91 2.73 17.53
N TRP A 14 18.00 3.46 18.17
CA TRP A 14 17.68 4.84 17.81
C TRP A 14 18.89 5.76 17.96
N ARG A 15 19.65 5.67 19.06
CA ARG A 15 20.86 6.47 19.27
C ARG A 15 21.98 6.13 18.30
N SER A 16 22.16 4.86 17.98
CA SER A 16 23.17 4.40 17.01
C SER A 16 22.88 5.01 15.64
N ALA A 17 21.63 4.96 15.24
CA ALA A 17 21.27 5.42 13.92
C ALA A 17 21.19 6.97 13.83
N GLU A 18 20.99 7.69 14.95
CA GLU A 18 21.19 9.14 15.05
C GLU A 18 22.66 9.51 14.80
N LYS A 19 23.58 8.76 15.43
CA LYS A 19 25.02 8.96 15.21
C LYS A 19 25.45 8.66 13.78
N GLY A 20 24.88 7.62 13.16
CA GLY A 20 25.13 7.33 11.75
C GLY A 20 24.71 8.49 10.85
N LEU A 21 23.59 9.14 11.17
CA LEU A 21 23.12 10.35 10.49
C LEU A 21 24.02 11.57 10.71
N ASP A 22 24.59 11.76 11.90
CA ASP A 22 25.53 12.86 12.17
C ASP A 22 26.89 12.65 11.49
N SER A 23 27.27 11.39 11.22
CA SER A 23 28.49 11.10 10.47
C SER A 23 28.28 11.39 8.98
N ASP A 24 29.26 12.03 8.33
CA ASP A 24 29.32 12.12 6.86
C ASP A 24 29.64 10.78 6.19
N ALA A 25 29.67 9.69 6.97
CA ALA A 25 29.82 8.36 6.42
C ALA A 25 28.57 7.98 5.62
N LEU A 26 28.79 7.51 4.39
CA LEU A 26 27.74 6.97 3.51
C LEU A 26 27.24 5.58 3.95
N GLN A 27 27.76 5.05 5.05
CA GLN A 27 27.42 3.71 5.51
C GLN A 27 26.34 3.74 6.59
N PRO A 28 25.39 2.79 6.55
CA PRO A 28 24.39 2.65 7.59
C PRO A 28 25.02 2.34 8.94
N ALA A 29 24.42 2.83 10.03
CA ALA A 29 24.89 2.55 11.39
C ALA A 29 24.83 1.04 11.71
N ARG A 30 23.82 0.37 11.17
CA ARG A 30 23.66 -1.09 11.23
C ARG A 30 22.98 -1.55 9.96
N GLU A 31 23.63 -2.49 9.26
CA GLU A 31 23.04 -3.24 8.17
C GLU A 31 23.02 -4.71 8.57
N ARG A 32 21.85 -5.34 8.43
CA ARG A 32 21.69 -6.79 8.63
C ARG A 32 21.14 -7.39 7.36
N THR A 33 21.75 -8.46 6.90
CA THR A 33 21.28 -9.24 5.76
C THR A 33 20.73 -10.57 6.23
N PHE A 34 19.65 -11.04 5.60
CA PHE A 34 19.11 -12.37 5.86
C PHE A 34 18.50 -12.97 4.60
N MET A 35 18.47 -14.29 4.57
CA MET A 35 17.81 -15.08 3.53
C MET A 35 16.34 -15.22 3.89
N GLY A 36 15.44 -14.82 3.00
CA GLY A 36 14.01 -15.08 3.16
C GLY A 36 13.38 -15.76 1.95
N VAL A 37 12.07 -15.95 2.03
CA VAL A 37 11.27 -16.54 0.95
C VAL A 37 11.23 -15.63 -0.27
N LYS A 38 10.90 -16.20 -1.43
CA LYS A 38 10.80 -15.43 -2.68
C LYS A 38 9.67 -14.41 -2.62
N ALA A 39 10.04 -13.14 -2.41
CA ALA A 39 9.07 -12.06 -2.28
C ALA A 39 8.38 -11.70 -3.60
N ASP A 40 7.05 -11.78 -3.64
CA ASP A 40 6.17 -11.16 -4.62
C ASP A 40 5.64 -9.80 -4.16
N MET A 41 5.39 -9.64 -2.86
CA MET A 41 5.18 -8.36 -2.19
C MET A 41 5.83 -8.34 -0.82
N MET A 42 6.07 -7.14 -0.28
CA MET A 42 6.60 -6.95 1.06
C MET A 42 5.94 -5.76 1.72
N HIS A 43 5.80 -5.80 3.04
CA HIS A 43 5.30 -4.69 3.82
C HIS A 43 5.97 -4.65 5.19
N LEU A 44 6.49 -3.48 5.58
CA LEU A 44 7.05 -3.25 6.91
C LEU A 44 5.94 -2.65 7.78
N ILE A 45 5.57 -3.34 8.85
CA ILE A 45 4.53 -2.88 9.76
C ILE A 45 5.05 -1.68 10.56
N ASN A 46 4.18 -0.69 10.80
CA ASN A 46 4.51 0.48 11.62
C ASN A 46 5.11 0.07 12.97
N GLY A 47 6.18 0.76 13.36
CA GLY A 47 7.05 0.40 14.48
C GLY A 47 8.25 -0.46 14.06
N GLY A 48 8.27 -0.93 12.80
CA GLY A 48 9.47 -1.42 12.12
C GLY A 48 9.97 -2.79 12.57
N ARG A 49 9.32 -3.42 13.55
CA ARG A 49 9.70 -4.75 14.06
C ARG A 49 9.34 -5.89 13.10
N TRP A 50 8.16 -5.83 12.48
CA TRP A 50 7.63 -6.94 11.70
C TRP A 50 7.68 -6.65 10.20
N LEU A 51 8.43 -7.46 9.46
CA LEU A 51 8.38 -7.47 8.00
C LEU A 51 7.47 -8.61 7.52
N LEU A 52 6.46 -8.28 6.73
CA LEU A 52 5.64 -9.25 6.03
C LEU A 52 6.17 -9.45 4.62
N VAL A 53 6.33 -10.70 4.21
CA VAL A 53 6.71 -11.08 2.85
C VAL A 53 5.64 -12.00 2.29
N THR A 54 5.07 -11.61 1.15
CA THR A 54 4.07 -12.40 0.44
C THR A 54 4.74 -13.11 -0.74
N GLU A 55 4.47 -14.39 -0.91
CA GLU A 55 4.91 -15.21 -2.05
C GLU A 55 3.87 -15.20 -3.18
N LYS A 56 4.22 -15.70 -4.37
CA LYS A 56 3.31 -15.81 -5.53
C LYS A 56 2.07 -16.69 -5.30
N THR A 57 2.08 -17.49 -4.24
CA THR A 57 0.94 -18.32 -3.82
C THR A 57 0.01 -17.59 -2.85
N ALA A 58 0.28 -16.31 -2.56
CA ALA A 58 -0.32 -15.52 -1.49
C ALA A 58 -0.14 -16.13 -0.09
N ALA A 59 0.84 -17.04 0.06
CA ALA A 59 1.38 -17.34 1.37
C ALA A 59 2.06 -16.09 1.93
N VAL A 60 1.90 -15.84 3.23
CA VAL A 60 2.56 -14.75 3.94
C VAL A 60 3.47 -15.34 4.98
N THR A 61 4.72 -14.91 4.96
CA THR A 61 5.72 -15.19 6.00
C THR A 61 6.05 -13.87 6.69
N TYR A 62 6.08 -13.86 8.03
CA TYR A 62 6.59 -12.71 8.78
C TYR A 62 8.02 -12.96 9.28
N TYR A 63 8.76 -11.87 9.47
CA TYR A 63 10.10 -11.86 10.04
C TYR A 63 10.13 -10.88 11.21
N ASP A 64 10.61 -11.35 12.36
CA ASP A 64 10.91 -10.49 13.51
C ASP A 64 12.29 -9.86 13.35
N LEU A 65 12.31 -8.57 13.00
CA LEU A 65 13.54 -7.83 12.76
C LEU A 65 14.26 -7.46 14.07
N ASP A 66 13.65 -7.65 15.24
CA ASP A 66 14.31 -7.38 16.53
C ASP A 66 15.03 -8.60 17.09
N THR A 67 14.83 -9.78 16.49
CA THR A 67 15.54 -11.00 16.89
C THR A 67 17.00 -10.99 16.41
N ASP A 68 17.88 -11.64 17.18
CA ASP A 68 19.28 -11.82 16.81
C ASP A 68 19.43 -12.67 15.54
N THR A 69 18.58 -13.69 15.40
CA THR A 69 18.51 -14.57 14.22
C THR A 69 17.18 -14.38 13.51
N ILE A 70 17.19 -13.55 12.46
CA ILE A 70 16.01 -13.28 11.65
C ILE A 70 15.64 -14.55 10.87
N SER A 71 14.50 -15.14 11.23
CA SER A 71 13.95 -16.33 10.58
C SER A 71 12.50 -16.08 10.17
N GLY A 72 12.09 -16.70 9.07
CA GLY A 72 10.74 -16.56 8.52
C GLY A 72 9.77 -17.51 9.21
N VAL A 73 8.65 -16.98 9.70
CA VAL A 73 7.55 -17.76 10.28
C VAL A 73 6.32 -17.68 9.38
N PRO A 74 5.75 -18.81 8.91
CA PRO A 74 4.53 -18.81 8.12
C PRO A 74 3.36 -18.19 8.92
N LEU A 75 2.73 -17.17 8.35
CA LEU A 75 1.58 -16.46 8.92
C LEU A 75 0.27 -16.88 8.28
N ILE A 76 0.24 -16.89 6.95
CA ILE A 76 -0.91 -17.26 6.13
C ILE A 76 -0.43 -18.34 5.16
N PRO A 77 -1.06 -19.52 5.10
CA PRO A 77 -0.65 -20.59 4.19
C PRO A 77 -0.89 -20.20 2.73
N ALA A 78 -0.32 -20.96 1.79
CA ALA A 78 -0.57 -20.76 0.36
C ALA A 78 -2.08 -20.78 0.02
N GLN A 79 -2.54 -19.77 -0.71
CA GLN A 79 -3.94 -19.58 -1.10
C GLN A 79 -4.22 -19.92 -2.56
N MET A 80 -3.17 -20.14 -3.37
CA MET A 80 -3.24 -20.53 -4.77
C MET A 80 -2.06 -21.41 -5.18
N GLU A 81 -2.22 -22.14 -6.28
CA GLU A 81 -1.15 -22.92 -6.90
C GLU A 81 -0.15 -22.04 -7.66
N LEU A 82 1.10 -22.50 -7.78
CA LEU A 82 2.21 -21.77 -8.41
C LEU A 82 2.14 -21.77 -9.95
N THR A 83 0.96 -21.61 -10.56
CA THR A 83 0.79 -21.71 -12.02
C THR A 83 0.40 -20.35 -12.61
N ASN A 84 1.27 -19.74 -13.42
CA ASN A 84 1.03 -18.50 -14.17
C ASN A 84 0.26 -17.41 -13.39
N ALA A 85 0.49 -17.34 -12.08
CA ALA A 85 -0.22 -16.43 -11.21
C ALA A 85 0.13 -14.99 -11.61
N ARG A 86 -0.92 -14.18 -11.76
CA ARG A 86 -0.75 -12.72 -11.88
C ARG A 86 -0.15 -12.18 -10.59
N PRO A 87 0.43 -10.97 -10.61
CA PRO A 87 0.87 -10.32 -9.38
C PRO A 87 -0.28 -10.32 -8.36
N ILE A 88 0.01 -10.76 -7.14
CA ILE A 88 -0.96 -10.67 -6.05
C ILE A 88 -1.10 -9.22 -5.68
N LEU A 89 -2.31 -8.76 -5.39
CA LEU A 89 -2.50 -7.44 -4.81
C LEU A 89 -2.78 -7.59 -3.34
N MET A 90 -2.05 -6.81 -2.54
CA MET A 90 -2.15 -6.77 -1.08
C MET A 90 -2.38 -5.33 -0.62
N SER A 91 -3.30 -5.15 0.31
CA SER A 91 -3.47 -3.90 1.05
C SER A 91 -3.54 -4.18 2.55
N ILE A 92 -3.07 -3.25 3.37
CA ILE A 92 -3.04 -3.40 4.83
C ILE A 92 -3.68 -2.17 5.45
N ASP A 93 -4.53 -2.41 6.44
CA ASP A 93 -5.17 -1.38 7.27
C ASP A 93 -4.84 -1.63 8.74
N LEU A 94 -4.24 -0.65 9.41
CA LEU A 94 -3.81 -0.75 10.81
C LEU A 94 -4.95 -0.35 11.75
N ASP A 95 -5.22 -1.15 12.77
CA ASP A 95 -6.18 -0.82 13.81
C ASP A 95 -5.52 0.07 14.87
N THR A 96 -5.60 1.38 14.67
CA THR A 96 -5.01 2.38 15.58
C THR A 96 -5.73 2.50 16.92
N HIS A 97 -6.89 1.88 17.07
CA HIS A 97 -7.67 1.90 18.32
C HIS A 97 -7.40 0.67 19.18
N SER A 98 -6.79 -0.37 18.60
CA SER A 98 -6.41 -1.56 19.35
C SER A 98 -5.25 -1.23 20.31
N PRO A 99 -5.32 -1.63 21.59
CA PRO A 99 -4.23 -1.42 22.55
C PRO A 99 -2.97 -2.25 22.21
N PHE A 100 -3.12 -3.25 21.35
CA PHE A 100 -2.04 -4.08 20.83
C PHE A 100 -1.98 -3.99 19.31
N LEU A 101 -0.83 -4.37 18.74
CA LEU A 101 -0.68 -4.40 17.28
C LEU A 101 -1.73 -5.34 16.67
N GLN A 102 -2.62 -4.73 15.89
CA GLN A 102 -3.65 -5.41 15.14
C GLN A 102 -3.80 -4.70 13.80
N PHE A 103 -4.00 -5.48 12.74
CA PHE A 103 -4.24 -4.96 11.41
C PHE A 103 -4.99 -5.96 10.55
N THR A 104 -5.54 -5.47 9.45
CA THR A 104 -6.26 -6.29 8.48
C THR A 104 -5.50 -6.30 7.17
N ILE A 105 -5.36 -7.47 6.56
CA ILE A 105 -4.79 -7.66 5.23
C ILE A 105 -5.92 -7.99 4.27
N ALA A 106 -5.98 -7.29 3.14
CA ALA A 106 -6.82 -7.67 2.00
C ALA A 106 -5.96 -8.20 0.86
N PHE A 107 -6.37 -9.35 0.30
CA PHE A 107 -5.83 -9.89 -0.94
C PHE A 107 -6.86 -9.86 -2.05
N SER A 108 -6.41 -9.56 -3.26
CA SER A 108 -7.14 -9.95 -4.48
C SER A 108 -6.37 -11.06 -5.17
N LEU A 109 -6.98 -12.25 -5.23
CA LEU A 109 -6.39 -13.47 -5.77
C LEU A 109 -6.95 -13.74 -7.17
N ASP A 110 -6.07 -13.98 -8.14
CA ASP A 110 -6.43 -14.38 -9.51
C ASP A 110 -5.60 -15.60 -9.93
N ASN A 111 -6.24 -16.78 -9.93
CA ASN A 111 -5.58 -18.06 -10.20
C ASN A 111 -5.18 -18.25 -11.68
N GLY A 112 -5.34 -17.24 -12.54
CA GLY A 112 -4.79 -17.26 -13.90
C GLY A 112 -5.27 -18.41 -14.79
N GLY A 113 -6.29 -19.15 -14.35
CA GLY A 113 -6.76 -20.38 -14.99
C GLY A 113 -7.04 -20.13 -16.46
N THR A 114 -6.43 -20.93 -17.33
CA THR A 114 -6.75 -20.87 -18.76
C THR A 114 -8.26 -21.09 -18.89
N ARG A 115 -8.94 -20.16 -19.57
CA ARG A 115 -10.42 -20.09 -19.74
C ARG A 115 -11.08 -21.41 -20.19
N LYS A 116 -10.30 -22.41 -20.57
CA LYS A 116 -10.71 -23.74 -21.04
C LYS A 116 -10.92 -24.77 -19.91
N GLN A 117 -10.52 -24.51 -18.67
CA GLN A 117 -10.73 -25.47 -17.58
C GLN A 117 -12.16 -25.36 -17.00
N SER A 118 -12.98 -26.32 -17.43
CA SER A 118 -14.26 -26.81 -16.89
C SER A 118 -15.22 -25.82 -16.22
N THR A 119 -16.43 -25.74 -16.76
CA THR A 119 -17.58 -25.00 -16.21
C THR A 119 -18.04 -25.47 -14.82
N ASN A 120 -17.43 -26.51 -14.25
CA ASN A 120 -17.98 -27.23 -13.10
C ASN A 120 -17.20 -27.09 -11.79
N SER A 121 -16.00 -26.52 -11.76
CA SER A 121 -15.33 -26.18 -10.48
C SER A 121 -15.56 -24.72 -10.12
N ALA A 122 -16.63 -24.48 -9.35
CA ALA A 122 -16.93 -23.17 -8.76
C ALA A 122 -15.79 -22.61 -7.89
N GLU A 123 -14.82 -23.45 -7.50
CA GLU A 123 -13.73 -23.16 -6.58
C GLU A 123 -12.53 -22.43 -7.21
N SER A 124 -12.39 -22.39 -8.54
CA SER A 124 -11.26 -21.71 -9.21
C SER A 124 -11.62 -20.30 -9.68
N ARG A 125 -12.25 -19.52 -8.81
CA ARG A 125 -12.66 -18.14 -9.14
C ARG A 125 -11.78 -17.11 -8.44
N ARG A 126 -11.53 -16.02 -9.16
CA ARG A 126 -10.93 -14.80 -8.63
C ARG A 126 -11.69 -14.42 -7.37
N ARG A 127 -10.99 -14.15 -6.28
CA ARG A 127 -11.61 -13.88 -4.99
C ARG A 127 -10.85 -12.81 -4.22
N VAL A 128 -11.58 -12.16 -3.32
CA VAL A 128 -11.00 -11.34 -2.27
C VAL A 128 -10.90 -12.19 -1.00
N GLN A 129 -9.83 -12.01 -0.26
CA GLN A 129 -9.70 -12.53 1.10
C GLN A 129 -9.33 -11.41 2.06
N ILE A 130 -9.95 -11.41 3.22
CA ILE A 130 -9.69 -10.47 4.31
C ILE A 130 -9.18 -11.27 5.50
N TRP A 131 -8.01 -10.93 5.99
CA TRP A 131 -7.36 -11.59 7.13
C TRP A 131 -7.12 -10.58 8.23
N ARG A 132 -7.50 -10.91 9.46
CA ARG A 132 -7.06 -10.17 10.64
C ARG A 132 -5.75 -10.74 11.12
N VAL A 133 -4.79 -9.87 11.38
CA VAL A 133 -3.53 -10.21 12.02
C VAL A 133 -3.45 -9.51 13.37
N SER A 134 -3.07 -10.26 14.39
CA SER A 134 -2.90 -9.77 15.76
C SER A 134 -1.58 -10.29 16.32
N VAL A 135 -0.97 -9.49 17.21
CA VAL A 135 0.21 -9.93 17.95
C VAL A 135 -0.14 -11.12 18.87
N ALA A 136 0.71 -12.15 18.84
CA ALA A 136 0.67 -13.24 19.81
C ALA A 136 1.41 -12.80 21.07
N LEU A 137 0.75 -12.95 22.21
CA LEU A 137 1.32 -12.62 23.52
C LEU A 137 1.59 -13.92 24.30
N ASP A 138 2.69 -13.95 25.05
CA ASP A 138 2.95 -15.01 26.03
C ASP A 138 2.19 -14.78 27.36
N ASP A 139 2.39 -15.68 28.33
CA ASP A 139 1.80 -15.59 29.67
C ASP A 139 2.21 -14.30 30.42
N SER A 140 3.33 -13.70 30.03
CA SER A 140 3.86 -12.44 30.57
C SER A 140 3.44 -11.21 29.77
N GLN A 141 2.52 -11.35 28.79
CA GLN A 141 2.05 -10.28 27.91
C GLN A 141 3.16 -9.70 26.99
N HIS A 142 4.24 -10.44 26.71
CA HIS A 142 5.25 -10.05 25.74
C HIS A 142 4.89 -10.51 24.34
N ALA A 143 5.25 -9.70 23.34
CA ALA A 143 5.00 -10.02 21.94
C ALA A 143 5.98 -11.10 21.45
N VAL A 144 5.46 -12.30 21.18
CA VAL A 144 6.25 -13.46 20.74
C VAL A 144 6.07 -13.80 19.26
N GLY A 145 5.11 -13.18 18.58
CA GLY A 145 4.88 -13.41 17.15
C GLY A 145 3.63 -12.74 16.62
N LEU A 146 3.20 -13.18 15.44
CA LEU A 146 1.95 -12.76 14.81
C LEU A 146 1.06 -13.98 14.55
N THR A 147 -0.25 -13.78 14.64
CA THR A 147 -1.26 -14.79 14.28
C THR A 147 -2.23 -14.19 13.28
N ALA A 148 -2.74 -15.00 12.37
CA ALA A 148 -3.69 -14.56 11.35
C ALA A 148 -4.97 -15.40 11.37
N THR A 149 -6.11 -14.74 11.20
CA THR A 149 -7.43 -15.36 11.09
C THR A 149 -8.15 -14.82 9.87
N CYS A 150 -8.67 -15.70 9.01
CA CYS A 150 -9.47 -15.30 7.86
C CYS A 150 -10.83 -14.78 8.36
N LEU A 151 -11.15 -13.52 8.05
CA LEU A 151 -12.41 -12.88 8.38
C LEU A 151 -13.47 -13.08 7.30
N ALA A 152 -13.06 -12.97 6.04
CA ALA A 152 -13.96 -13.07 4.91
C ALA A 152 -13.24 -13.63 3.68
N SER A 153 -13.95 -14.42 2.89
CA SER A 153 -13.50 -14.81 1.55
C SER A 153 -14.69 -14.83 0.62
N PHE A 154 -14.64 -14.00 -0.42
CA PHE A 154 -15.73 -13.86 -1.36
C PHE A 154 -15.22 -13.77 -2.79
N PRO A 155 -15.92 -14.37 -3.76
CA PRO A 155 -15.53 -14.29 -5.17
C PRO A 155 -15.72 -12.86 -5.69
N HIS A 156 -14.83 -12.45 -6.60
CA HIS A 156 -15.08 -11.29 -7.44
C HIS A 156 -16.30 -11.54 -8.32
N ARG A 157 -16.98 -10.46 -8.68
CA ARG A 157 -18.07 -10.52 -9.65
C ARG A 157 -17.58 -10.98 -11.02
N PRO A 158 -18.39 -11.74 -11.80
CA PRO A 158 -17.97 -12.27 -13.10
C PRO A 158 -17.52 -11.21 -14.12
N GLU A 159 -18.02 -9.98 -13.98
CA GLU A 159 -17.68 -8.82 -14.82
C GLU A 159 -16.24 -8.34 -14.61
N ILE A 160 -15.69 -8.55 -13.41
CA ILE A 160 -14.31 -8.21 -13.06
C ILE A 160 -13.35 -9.15 -13.78
N ARG A 161 -12.63 -8.61 -14.77
CA ARG A 161 -11.62 -9.38 -15.52
C ARG A 161 -10.32 -9.51 -14.77
N PHE A 162 -9.89 -8.49 -14.06
CA PHE A 162 -8.77 -8.52 -13.13
C PHE A 162 -8.70 -7.20 -12.37
N VAL A 163 -8.18 -7.28 -11.16
CA VAL A 163 -7.93 -6.10 -10.33
C VAL A 163 -6.56 -5.51 -10.68
N ILE A 164 -6.48 -4.19 -10.76
CA ILE A 164 -5.26 -3.44 -11.07
C ILE A 164 -4.64 -2.87 -9.79
N SER A 165 -5.47 -2.29 -8.92
CA SER A 165 -5.04 -1.71 -7.65
C SER A 165 -6.04 -2.01 -6.53
N LEU A 166 -5.57 -1.98 -5.28
CA LEU A 166 -6.32 -2.39 -4.10
C LEU A 166 -6.03 -1.46 -2.91
N SER A 167 -7.07 -1.05 -2.20
CA SER A 167 -6.99 -0.30 -0.95
C SER A 167 -7.98 -0.87 0.06
N LEU A 168 -7.57 -0.93 1.32
CA LEU A 168 -8.39 -1.36 2.45
C LEU A 168 -8.44 -0.24 3.50
N LEU A 169 -9.63 0.02 4.04
CA LEU A 169 -9.81 0.90 5.20
C LEU A 169 -11.11 0.53 5.94
N GLY A 170 -10.96 0.04 7.17
CA GLY A 170 -12.07 -0.44 8.00
C GLY A 170 -12.89 -1.53 7.28
N PRO A 171 -14.23 -1.41 7.21
CA PRO A 171 -15.09 -2.39 6.54
C PRO A 171 -15.06 -2.25 5.00
N ASN A 172 -14.38 -1.24 4.45
CA ASN A 172 -14.41 -0.96 3.03
C ASN A 172 -13.16 -1.46 2.33
N ILE A 173 -13.35 -2.15 1.21
CA ILE A 173 -12.30 -2.46 0.25
C ILE A 173 -12.59 -1.71 -1.05
N ALA A 174 -11.58 -1.01 -1.55
CA ALA A 174 -11.65 -0.31 -2.83
C ALA A 174 -10.66 -0.93 -3.81
N PHE A 175 -11.05 -1.03 -5.07
CA PHE A 175 -10.17 -1.53 -6.11
C PHE A 175 -10.50 -0.96 -7.48
N THR A 176 -9.48 -0.81 -8.34
CA THR A 176 -9.70 -0.56 -9.77
C THR A 176 -9.67 -1.86 -10.54
N SER A 177 -10.57 -2.02 -11.51
CA SER A 177 -10.64 -3.23 -12.32
C SER A 177 -11.10 -2.94 -13.74
N THR A 178 -10.68 -3.79 -14.68
CA THR A 178 -11.18 -3.77 -16.05
C THR A 178 -12.49 -4.54 -16.17
N THR A 179 -13.51 -3.87 -16.75
CA THR A 179 -14.74 -4.49 -17.22
C THR A 179 -14.86 -4.23 -18.72
N GLY A 180 -14.50 -5.22 -19.54
CA GLY A 180 -14.34 -5.04 -20.97
C GLY A 180 -13.10 -4.21 -21.31
N MET A 181 -13.29 -3.04 -21.92
CA MET A 181 -12.23 -2.08 -22.29
C MET A 181 -12.17 -0.87 -21.32
N ILE A 182 -13.04 -0.82 -20.32
CA ILE A 182 -13.19 0.32 -19.41
C ILE A 182 -12.62 -0.06 -18.04
N ILE A 183 -11.96 0.90 -17.40
CA ILE A 183 -11.52 0.80 -16.00
C ILE A 183 -12.56 1.48 -15.11
N TYR A 184 -13.01 0.75 -14.11
CA TYR A 184 -13.90 1.23 -13.06
C TYR A 184 -13.19 1.17 -11.72
N ALA A 185 -13.58 2.07 -10.81
CA ALA A 185 -13.27 1.99 -9.41
C ALA A 185 -14.49 1.42 -8.67
N PHE A 186 -14.25 0.43 -7.82
CA PHE A 186 -15.26 -0.23 -7.03
C PHE A 186 -14.97 0.00 -5.55
N VAL A 187 -16.01 0.19 -4.75
CA VAL A 187 -15.94 0.15 -3.29
C VAL A 187 -16.97 -0.86 -2.80
N VAL A 188 -16.52 -1.79 -1.96
CA VAL A 188 -17.32 -2.88 -1.42
C VAL A 188 -17.19 -2.86 0.11
N ASP A 189 -18.31 -2.96 0.81
CA ASP A 189 -18.29 -3.32 2.23
C ASP A 189 -18.05 -4.82 2.32
N TRP A 190 -16.83 -5.21 2.69
CA TRP A 190 -16.45 -6.63 2.71
C TRP A 190 -17.17 -7.42 3.80
N THR A 191 -17.73 -6.75 4.81
CA THR A 191 -18.50 -7.42 5.87
C THR A 191 -19.83 -7.97 5.34
N GLN A 192 -20.35 -7.37 4.26
CA GLN A 192 -21.58 -7.78 3.58
C GLN A 192 -21.33 -8.70 2.38
N ALA A 193 -20.06 -8.89 2.00
CA ALA A 193 -19.68 -9.61 0.78
C ALA A 193 -19.66 -11.14 0.91
N ASN A 194 -19.92 -11.68 2.10
CA ASN A 194 -19.80 -13.11 2.39
C ASN A 194 -20.94 -13.97 1.79
N VAL A 195 -21.91 -13.35 1.11
CA VAL A 195 -23.10 -13.98 0.53
C VAL A 195 -23.06 -13.78 -0.97
N SER A 196 -22.67 -14.81 -1.74
CA SER A 196 -22.68 -14.97 -3.21
C SER A 196 -22.18 -13.78 -4.09
N PRO A 197 -21.40 -14.02 -5.17
CA PRO A 197 -20.83 -12.94 -5.99
C PRO A 197 -21.87 -11.96 -6.55
N LEU A 198 -23.08 -12.43 -6.83
CA LEU A 198 -24.12 -11.63 -7.48
C LEU A 198 -24.98 -10.83 -6.49
N THR A 199 -24.84 -11.07 -5.19
CA THR A 199 -25.79 -10.55 -4.18
C THR A 199 -25.22 -9.47 -3.29
N TYR A 200 -23.90 -9.37 -3.15
CA TYR A 200 -23.34 -8.31 -2.33
C TYR A 200 -23.38 -6.96 -3.03
N PRO A 201 -23.77 -5.88 -2.33
CA PRO A 201 -23.79 -4.53 -2.89
C PRO A 201 -22.37 -4.03 -3.15
N TRP A 202 -22.22 -3.23 -4.20
CA TRP A 202 -21.01 -2.48 -4.48
C TRP A 202 -21.34 -1.07 -4.95
N ARG A 203 -20.39 -0.16 -4.80
CA ARG A 203 -20.44 1.18 -5.38
C ARG A 203 -19.52 1.21 -6.58
N VAL A 204 -20.04 1.69 -7.70
CA VAL A 204 -19.31 1.75 -8.97
C VAL A 204 -19.07 3.20 -9.32
N MET A 205 -17.81 3.57 -9.49
CA MET A 205 -17.39 4.88 -9.99
C MET A 205 -16.66 4.68 -11.31
N GLN A 206 -17.15 5.33 -12.35
CA GLN A 206 -16.48 5.30 -13.64
C GLN A 206 -15.18 6.10 -13.58
N TRP A 207 -14.11 5.52 -14.11
CA TRP A 207 -12.80 6.15 -14.04
C TRP A 207 -12.24 6.56 -15.41
N THR A 208 -11.91 5.60 -16.28
CA THR A 208 -11.25 5.91 -17.56
C THR A 208 -11.37 4.78 -18.59
N THR A 209 -11.18 5.11 -19.86
CA THR A 209 -11.11 4.18 -20.99
C THR A 209 -9.68 3.81 -21.39
N VAL A 210 -8.68 4.54 -20.88
CA VAL A 210 -7.28 4.31 -21.23
C VAL A 210 -6.68 3.29 -20.27
N LEU A 211 -6.09 2.23 -20.81
CA LEU A 211 -5.34 1.25 -20.02
C LEU A 211 -4.06 1.89 -19.51
N SER A 212 -4.11 2.48 -18.31
CA SER A 212 -2.94 3.01 -17.64
C SER A 212 -2.78 2.44 -16.23
N THR A 213 -1.59 2.64 -15.65
CA THR A 213 -1.35 2.29 -14.25
C THR A 213 -2.24 3.14 -13.37
N THR A 214 -3.14 2.48 -12.64
CA THR A 214 -4.03 3.14 -11.69
C THR A 214 -3.62 2.80 -10.27
N SER A 215 -3.75 3.75 -9.37
CA SER A 215 -3.72 3.55 -7.93
C SER A 215 -5.06 3.98 -7.34
N ILE A 216 -5.44 3.33 -6.25
CA ILE A 216 -6.63 3.68 -5.49
C ILE A 216 -6.29 3.72 -4.02
N HIS A 217 -6.82 4.70 -3.31
CA HIS A 217 -6.59 4.90 -1.89
C HIS A 217 -7.89 5.33 -1.22
N LEU A 218 -8.30 4.57 -0.21
CA LEU A 218 -9.36 4.94 0.72
C LEU A 218 -8.81 5.90 1.77
N PHE A 219 -9.64 6.86 2.15
CA PHE A 219 -9.40 7.82 3.22
C PHE A 219 -10.57 7.78 4.21
N PRO A 220 -10.36 8.27 5.45
CA PRO A 220 -11.45 8.52 6.38
C PRO A 220 -12.56 9.38 5.76
N SER A 221 -13.74 9.36 6.39
CA SER A 221 -14.91 10.12 5.93
C SER A 221 -15.43 9.71 4.54
N SER A 222 -15.33 8.43 4.20
CA SER A 222 -15.87 7.87 2.95
C SER A 222 -15.28 8.48 1.67
N MET A 223 -14.02 8.94 1.73
CA MET A 223 -13.33 9.50 0.58
C MET A 223 -12.48 8.45 -0.13
N VAL A 224 -12.43 8.50 -1.46
CA VAL A 224 -11.58 7.64 -2.29
C VAL A 224 -10.82 8.49 -3.32
N LEU A 225 -9.50 8.32 -3.36
CA LEU A 225 -8.65 8.86 -4.42
C LEU A 225 -8.40 7.75 -5.43
N VAL A 226 -8.71 8.03 -6.69
CA VAL A 226 -8.26 7.21 -7.82
C VAL A 226 -7.27 8.07 -8.61
N ALA A 227 -6.07 7.55 -8.84
CA ALA A 227 -5.05 8.26 -9.61
C ALA A 227 -4.53 7.37 -10.72
N SER A 228 -4.12 8.00 -11.80
CA SER A 228 -3.46 7.41 -12.95
C SER A 228 -2.37 8.36 -13.44
N ASP A 229 -1.59 7.93 -14.42
CA ASP A 229 -0.64 8.77 -15.15
C ASP A 229 -1.29 9.98 -15.84
N VAL A 230 -2.55 9.86 -16.27
CA VAL A 230 -3.24 10.92 -17.01
C VAL A 230 -4.20 11.75 -16.15
N ASN A 231 -4.90 11.09 -15.23
CA ASN A 231 -6.02 11.68 -14.48
C ASN A 231 -5.94 11.32 -13.00
N TRP A 232 -6.55 12.13 -12.13
CA TRP A 232 -6.82 11.79 -10.73
C TRP A 232 -8.18 12.36 -10.30
N SER A 233 -8.87 11.67 -9.39
CA SER A 233 -10.11 12.14 -8.79
C SER A 233 -10.19 11.76 -7.33
N LEU A 234 -10.72 12.69 -6.56
CA LEU A 234 -11.09 12.47 -5.18
C LEU A 234 -12.62 12.51 -5.11
N CYS A 235 -13.24 11.41 -4.67
CA CYS A 235 -14.69 11.27 -4.63
C CYS A 235 -15.15 10.87 -3.23
N ASP A 236 -16.30 11.40 -2.79
CA ASP A 236 -17.03 10.85 -1.66
C ASP A 236 -17.87 9.67 -2.15
N PHE A 237 -17.46 8.45 -1.80
CA PHE A 237 -18.18 7.27 -2.26
C PHE A 237 -19.49 7.05 -1.49
N SER A 238 -19.72 7.73 -0.35
CA SER A 238 -21.00 7.63 0.36
C SER A 238 -22.17 8.23 -0.44
N LEU A 239 -21.88 9.16 -1.35
CA LEU A 239 -22.85 9.74 -2.28
C LEU A 239 -23.14 8.82 -3.48
N THR A 240 -22.30 7.81 -3.73
CA THR A 240 -22.55 6.82 -4.77
C THR A 240 -23.51 5.76 -4.23
N PRO A 241 -24.68 5.55 -4.86
CA PRO A 241 -25.61 4.54 -4.41
C PRO A 241 -25.02 3.14 -4.56
N GLU A 242 -25.33 2.27 -3.60
CA GLU A 242 -25.04 0.85 -3.74
C GLU A 242 -25.91 0.25 -4.85
N THR A 243 -25.32 -0.67 -5.61
CA THR A 243 -26.03 -1.41 -6.65
C THR A 243 -25.66 -2.89 -6.57
N ILE A 244 -26.54 -3.73 -7.10
CA ILE A 244 -26.25 -5.14 -7.37
C ILE A 244 -26.15 -5.42 -8.87
N ASN A 245 -26.39 -4.40 -9.71
CA ASN A 245 -26.35 -4.54 -11.14
C ASN A 245 -24.92 -4.40 -11.65
N SER A 246 -24.68 -4.91 -12.85
CA SER A 246 -23.45 -4.65 -13.60
C SER A 246 -23.32 -3.14 -13.83
N PRO A 247 -22.09 -2.60 -13.94
CA PRO A 247 -21.89 -1.19 -14.26
C PRO A 247 -22.63 -0.84 -15.56
N ASP A 248 -23.49 0.18 -15.52
CA ASP A 248 -24.11 0.71 -16.72
C ASP A 248 -23.02 1.19 -17.70
N LEU A 249 -23.36 1.20 -19.00
CA LEU A 249 -22.52 1.85 -20.00
C LEU A 249 -22.24 3.30 -19.58
N PRO A 250 -21.02 3.78 -19.84
CA PRO A 250 -20.49 4.99 -19.21
C PRO A 250 -21.39 6.22 -19.39
N ARG A 251 -21.65 6.94 -18.30
CA ARG A 251 -22.10 8.34 -18.36
C ARG A 251 -20.83 9.20 -18.48
N ALA A 252 -20.67 9.90 -19.60
CA ALA A 252 -19.46 10.67 -19.86
C ALA A 252 -19.20 11.70 -18.74
N THR A 253 -18.07 11.55 -18.05
CA THR A 253 -17.54 12.55 -17.11
C THR A 253 -16.34 13.20 -17.79
N LEU A 254 -16.40 14.52 -17.97
CA LEU A 254 -15.34 15.30 -18.60
C LEU A 254 -14.43 15.84 -17.50
N VAL A 255 -13.22 15.29 -17.41
CA VAL A 255 -12.16 15.85 -16.57
C VAL A 255 -11.27 16.70 -17.46
N VAL A 256 -11.29 18.01 -17.27
CA VAL A 256 -10.44 18.97 -17.99
C VAL A 256 -9.25 19.30 -17.09
N GLY A 257 -8.10 18.74 -17.43
CA GLY A 257 -6.81 19.12 -16.86
C GLY A 257 -6.11 20.15 -17.75
N THR A 258 -5.60 21.22 -17.15
CA THR A 258 -4.55 22.07 -17.72
C THR A 258 -3.26 21.85 -16.96
N SER A 259 -2.15 22.44 -17.42
CA SER A 259 -0.87 22.40 -16.70
C SER A 259 -0.90 23.06 -15.31
N SER A 260 -1.99 23.75 -14.94
CA SER A 260 -2.13 24.46 -13.67
C SER A 260 -3.37 24.11 -12.85
N CYS A 261 -4.35 23.37 -13.40
CA CYS A 261 -5.55 22.96 -12.67
C CYS A 261 -6.17 21.67 -13.23
N VAL A 262 -6.87 20.92 -12.38
CA VAL A 262 -7.74 19.81 -12.81
C VAL A 262 -9.17 20.15 -12.37
N SER A 263 -10.07 20.25 -13.35
CA SER A 263 -11.50 20.44 -13.12
C SER A 263 -12.25 19.17 -13.53
N ALA A 264 -13.14 18.67 -12.68
CA ALA A 264 -14.02 17.55 -13.02
C ALA A 264 -15.46 18.04 -13.22
N LEU A 265 -16.03 17.75 -14.39
CA LEU A 265 -17.43 17.98 -14.71
C LEU A 265 -18.13 16.63 -14.90
N SER A 266 -19.10 16.34 -14.04
CA SER A 266 -19.97 15.16 -14.19
C SER A 266 -21.37 15.64 -14.58
N PHE A 267 -21.98 14.98 -15.58
CA PHE A 267 -23.32 15.30 -16.05
C PHE A 267 -24.19 14.05 -16.01
N ASP A 268 -25.42 14.20 -15.49
CA ASP A 268 -26.47 13.20 -15.68
C ASP A 268 -27.14 13.40 -17.06
N TYR A 269 -27.40 12.30 -17.76
CA TYR A 269 -27.96 12.30 -19.13
C TYR A 269 -29.41 12.83 -19.25
N THR A 270 -29.99 13.35 -18.18
CA THR A 270 -31.32 13.95 -18.17
C THR A 270 -31.23 15.47 -18.25
N SER A 271 -31.34 15.99 -19.49
CA SER A 271 -31.55 17.40 -19.87
C SER A 271 -30.78 18.45 -19.05
N VAL A 272 -29.72 19.00 -19.64
CA VAL A 272 -29.00 20.17 -19.12
C VAL A 272 -29.97 21.36 -19.04
N PHE A 273 -30.36 21.74 -17.82
CA PHE A 273 -30.92 23.07 -17.56
C PHE A 273 -29.81 24.12 -17.67
N ASN A 274 -30.18 25.36 -18.02
CA ASN A 274 -29.30 26.50 -18.31
C ASN A 274 -28.42 27.00 -17.13
N GLU A 275 -28.23 26.21 -16.06
CA GLU A 275 -27.41 26.60 -14.92
C GLU A 275 -25.99 26.02 -15.05
N LEU A 276 -25.00 26.90 -14.97
CA LEU A 276 -23.59 26.56 -14.95
C LEU A 276 -23.27 25.75 -13.67
N PRO A 277 -22.67 24.56 -13.76
CA PRO A 277 -22.30 23.79 -12.59
C PRO A 277 -21.25 24.53 -11.75
N THR A 278 -21.32 24.33 -10.44
CA THR A 278 -20.41 24.95 -9.46
C THR A 278 -19.00 24.39 -9.64
N ILE A 279 -18.04 25.27 -9.96
CA ILE A 279 -16.61 24.92 -10.09
C ILE A 279 -15.97 25.00 -8.71
N VAL A 280 -15.25 23.95 -8.30
CA VAL A 280 -14.46 23.92 -7.05
C VAL A 280 -12.99 23.74 -7.40
N GLU A 281 -12.13 24.66 -6.95
CA GLU A 281 -10.69 24.68 -7.23
C GLU A 281 -9.92 23.90 -6.14
N LEU A 282 -9.05 22.97 -6.54
CA LEU A 282 -8.51 21.93 -5.63
C LEU A 282 -6.96 21.80 -5.63
N ILE A 283 -6.17 22.88 -5.81
CA ILE A 283 -4.69 22.98 -5.57
C ILE A 283 -3.78 22.94 -6.84
N HIS A 284 -2.62 23.63 -6.78
CA HIS A 284 -1.56 23.72 -7.80
C HIS A 284 -0.38 22.74 -7.59
N TRP A 285 0.21 22.20 -8.68
CA TRP A 285 1.45 21.38 -8.65
C TRP A 285 2.34 21.59 -9.91
N THR A 286 3.64 21.32 -9.80
CA THR A 286 4.70 21.23 -10.83
C THR A 286 5.03 19.80 -11.33
N PRO A 287 5.67 19.64 -12.52
CA PRO A 287 5.59 18.39 -13.33
C PRO A 287 6.54 17.21 -13.00
N ASP A 288 7.52 17.36 -12.10
CA ASP A 288 8.65 16.41 -12.01
C ASP A 288 8.63 15.46 -10.80
N VAL A 289 7.45 15.15 -10.24
CA VAL A 289 7.36 14.31 -9.03
C VAL A 289 6.67 12.97 -9.32
N SER A 290 7.48 11.91 -9.41
CA SER A 290 6.99 10.54 -9.41
C SER A 290 6.64 10.12 -7.98
N TYR A 291 5.35 10.05 -7.67
CA TYR A 291 4.75 9.34 -6.52
C TYR A 291 5.24 9.73 -5.11
N ALA A 292 4.39 10.44 -4.36
CA ALA A 292 4.51 10.59 -2.92
C ALA A 292 3.46 9.69 -2.23
N LYS A 293 3.89 8.65 -1.51
CA LYS A 293 2.99 7.94 -0.59
C LYS A 293 2.94 8.73 0.70
N THR A 294 1.86 9.46 0.92
CA THR A 294 1.57 10.06 2.22
C THR A 294 0.70 9.09 3.00
N CYS A 295 1.21 8.58 4.12
CA CYS A 295 0.39 7.84 5.08
C CYS A 295 -0.22 8.84 6.07
N LEU A 296 -1.48 8.60 6.42
CA LEU A 296 -2.37 9.49 7.17
C LEU A 296 -1.77 9.98 8.50
N GLY A 297 -1.74 11.30 8.67
CA GLY A 297 -1.51 11.98 9.94
C GLY A 297 -0.05 12.39 10.21
N TYR A 298 0.44 13.46 9.57
CA TYR A 298 1.29 14.55 10.14
C TYR A 298 2.10 15.29 9.05
N LYS A 299 2.25 16.62 9.26
CA LYS A 299 3.26 17.64 8.86
C LYS A 299 4.37 17.41 7.80
N ARG A 300 4.62 16.26 7.16
CA ARG A 300 5.83 16.01 6.36
C ARG A 300 5.51 15.28 5.06
N ILE A 301 6.33 15.51 4.03
CA ILE A 301 6.24 14.82 2.74
C ILE A 301 7.57 14.12 2.49
N VAL A 302 7.51 12.82 2.16
CA VAL A 302 8.63 12.06 1.62
C VAL A 302 8.40 11.85 0.12
N VAL A 303 9.31 12.36 -0.70
CA VAL A 303 9.28 12.14 -2.15
C VAL A 303 10.38 11.14 -2.50
N MET A 304 10.03 10.10 -3.27
CA MET A 304 10.99 9.13 -3.80
C MET A 304 11.08 9.28 -5.32
N ASN A 305 12.25 9.64 -5.86
CA ASN A 305 12.47 9.62 -7.31
C ASN A 305 12.88 8.20 -7.80
N HIS A 306 12.86 7.97 -9.11
CA HIS A 306 13.33 6.77 -9.81
C HIS A 306 14.74 6.31 -9.40
N ASP A 307 15.58 7.22 -8.89
CA ASP A 307 16.92 6.93 -8.35
C ASP A 307 16.94 6.58 -6.84
N LEU A 308 15.80 6.19 -6.26
CA LEU A 308 15.65 5.90 -4.82
C LEU A 308 16.07 7.06 -3.91
N THR A 309 15.88 8.30 -4.37
CA THR A 309 16.23 9.49 -3.58
C THR A 309 15.11 9.83 -2.61
N ILE A 310 15.36 9.74 -1.31
CA ILE A 310 14.44 10.18 -0.26
C ILE A 310 14.60 11.70 -0.07
N ILE A 311 13.59 12.48 -0.45
CA ILE A 311 13.56 13.93 -0.24
C ILE A 311 12.55 14.24 0.86
N ARG A 312 12.96 15.03 1.86
CA ARG A 312 12.11 15.42 2.98
C ARG A 312 11.98 16.93 3.07
N THR A 313 10.75 17.42 3.25
CA THR A 313 10.47 18.83 3.55
C THR A 313 9.74 18.97 4.89
N SER A 314 10.01 20.05 5.63
CA SER A 314 9.32 20.39 6.87
C SER A 314 8.62 21.76 6.70
N PRO A 315 7.32 21.92 7.02
CA PRO A 315 6.65 23.20 7.03
C PRO A 315 7.14 24.08 8.20
N PRO A 316 6.97 25.41 8.14
CA PRO A 316 6.19 26.16 7.14
C PRO A 316 7.01 26.58 5.92
N PHE A 317 6.42 26.47 4.73
CA PHE A 317 6.93 27.13 3.53
C PHE A 317 6.75 28.64 3.72
N THR A 318 7.84 29.41 3.77
CA THR A 318 7.73 30.86 3.60
C THR A 318 7.64 31.22 2.11
N THR A 319 8.24 30.43 1.21
CA THR A 319 8.00 30.46 -0.26
C THR A 319 8.43 29.15 -0.95
N PRO A 320 7.90 28.81 -2.15
CA PRO A 320 8.27 27.62 -2.92
C PRO A 320 9.74 27.54 -3.39
N GLN A 321 10.50 28.63 -3.22
CA GLN A 321 11.81 28.84 -3.85
C GLN A 321 12.99 28.63 -2.89
N ASN A 322 12.75 28.44 -1.59
CA ASN A 322 13.81 28.26 -0.58
C ASN A 322 13.41 27.24 0.50
N PRO A 323 13.63 25.93 0.27
CA PRO A 323 13.48 24.93 1.32
C PRO A 323 14.58 25.11 2.38
N THR A 324 14.23 25.59 3.57
CA THR A 324 15.13 25.82 4.72
C THR A 324 15.61 24.53 5.43
N GLY A 325 15.72 23.40 4.72
CA GLY A 325 16.10 22.12 5.32
C GLY A 325 17.11 21.38 4.45
N GLY A 326 18.18 20.87 5.07
CA GLY A 326 19.21 20.09 4.39
C GLY A 326 18.67 18.81 3.75
N PHE A 327 19.17 18.52 2.55
CA PHE A 327 18.88 17.33 1.76
C PHE A 327 19.96 16.28 2.03
N ARG A 328 19.59 15.01 2.22
CA ARG A 328 20.56 13.91 2.22
C ARG A 328 20.15 12.86 1.21
N LYS A 329 21.00 12.66 0.21
CA LYS A 329 20.85 11.64 -0.83
C LYS A 329 21.49 10.35 -0.34
N TYR A 330 20.70 9.30 -0.14
CA TYR A 330 21.22 7.96 0.05
C TYR A 330 21.19 7.24 -1.30
N LEU A 331 22.35 6.79 -1.77
CA LEU A 331 22.42 5.92 -2.94
C LEU A 331 22.18 4.49 -2.45
N LEU A 332 20.94 4.00 -2.52
CA LEU A 332 20.69 2.58 -2.38
C LEU A 332 21.13 1.92 -3.69
N SER A 333 22.03 0.93 -3.62
CA SER A 333 22.46 0.18 -4.80
C SER A 333 21.27 -0.57 -5.38
N SER A 334 20.67 -0.06 -6.45
CA SER A 334 19.57 -0.74 -7.13
C SER A 334 20.12 -1.89 -7.97
N ALA A 335 19.80 -3.13 -7.60
CA ALA A 335 19.86 -4.23 -8.54
C ALA A 335 18.75 -4.04 -9.61
N PRO A 336 19.01 -4.34 -10.90
CA PRO A 336 17.97 -4.30 -11.93
C PRO A 336 16.75 -5.14 -11.53
N GLY A 337 15.56 -4.52 -11.50
CA GLY A 337 14.31 -5.19 -11.11
C GLY A 337 14.05 -5.28 -9.59
N ALA A 338 14.84 -4.60 -8.75
CA ALA A 338 14.54 -4.45 -7.33
C ALA A 338 13.22 -3.69 -7.11
N LYS A 339 12.41 -4.14 -6.14
CA LYS A 339 11.24 -3.37 -5.68
C LYS A 339 11.71 -2.14 -4.91
N ALA A 340 10.87 -1.10 -4.89
CA ALA A 340 11.12 0.08 -4.09
C ALA A 340 11.39 -0.30 -2.62
N PRO A 341 12.35 0.37 -1.95
CA PRO A 341 12.62 0.17 -0.53
C PRO A 341 11.38 0.51 0.29
N LEU A 342 11.18 -0.24 1.37
CA LEU A 342 10.14 0.02 2.36
C LEU A 342 10.72 0.86 3.48
N LEU A 343 10.08 1.98 3.82
CA LEU A 343 10.45 2.83 4.94
C LEU A 343 9.32 2.78 5.98
N ASP A 344 9.67 2.49 7.23
CA ASP A 344 8.83 2.81 8.38
C ASP A 344 9.28 4.15 8.95
N GLU A 345 8.42 5.18 8.86
CA GLU A 345 8.76 6.53 9.32
C GLU A 345 8.89 6.61 10.85
N ASP A 346 8.13 5.78 11.57
CA ASP A 346 8.08 5.79 13.03
C ASP A 346 9.34 5.19 13.64
N SER A 347 9.82 4.07 13.10
CA SER A 347 11.08 3.46 13.53
C SER A 347 12.33 3.99 12.81
N GLY A 348 12.16 4.66 11.67
CA GLY A 348 13.24 5.03 10.76
C GLY A 348 13.87 3.86 10.00
N ARG A 349 13.26 2.67 10.01
CA ARG A 349 13.84 1.48 9.36
C ARG A 349 13.59 1.48 7.87
N VAL A 350 14.61 1.08 7.11
CA VAL A 350 14.49 0.85 5.67
C VAL A 350 14.79 -0.61 5.36
N VAL A 351 13.93 -1.24 4.56
CA VAL A 351 14.10 -2.61 4.08
C VAL A 351 14.14 -2.63 2.57
N TYR A 352 15.14 -3.29 2.00
CA TYR A 352 15.28 -3.45 0.55
C TYR A 352 15.82 -4.83 0.16
N ILE A 353 15.67 -5.15 -1.13
CA ILE A 353 16.19 -6.40 -1.71
C ILE A 353 17.61 -6.12 -2.20
N THR A 354 18.61 -6.81 -1.66
CA THR A 354 20.03 -6.62 -2.04
C THR A 354 20.40 -7.40 -3.29
N GLN A 355 19.85 -8.60 -3.46
CA GLN A 355 20.12 -9.43 -4.61
C GLN A 355 18.98 -10.42 -4.81
N ARG A 356 18.43 -10.46 -6.03
CA ARG A 356 17.63 -11.60 -6.47
C ARG A 356 18.63 -12.61 -6.99
N SER A 357 18.93 -13.63 -6.20
CA SER A 357 19.94 -14.59 -6.60
C SER A 357 19.50 -15.28 -7.90
N GLU A 358 20.31 -15.16 -8.96
CA GLU A 358 20.26 -16.06 -10.11
C GLU A 358 20.96 -17.40 -9.79
N SER A 359 21.47 -17.57 -8.57
CA SER A 359 22.10 -18.81 -8.11
C SER A 359 21.10 -19.96 -7.99
N SER A 360 21.65 -21.17 -7.84
CA SER A 360 21.02 -22.50 -7.90
C SER A 360 19.82 -22.77 -6.99
N GLU A 361 19.42 -21.84 -6.11
CA GLU A 361 18.21 -21.96 -5.30
C GLU A 361 17.13 -20.96 -5.78
N PRO A 362 16.27 -21.35 -6.75
CA PRO A 362 15.35 -20.43 -7.45
C PRO A 362 14.25 -19.79 -6.58
N ASN A 363 14.24 -20.06 -5.27
CA ASN A 363 13.13 -19.81 -4.35
C ASN A 363 13.47 -18.93 -3.14
N THR A 364 14.64 -18.29 -3.10
CA THR A 364 15.03 -17.40 -1.99
C THR A 364 15.20 -15.94 -2.45
N THR A 365 15.17 -15.00 -1.50
CA THR A 365 15.44 -13.58 -1.75
C THR A 365 16.27 -13.03 -0.61
N ASN A 366 17.30 -12.25 -0.93
CA ASN A 366 18.17 -11.62 0.05
C ASN A 366 17.59 -10.26 0.41
N PHE A 367 17.35 -10.06 1.70
CA PHE A 367 16.89 -8.79 2.25
C PHE A 367 18.04 -8.12 3.01
N ALA A 368 18.12 -6.80 2.90
CA ALA A 368 18.83 -5.97 3.86
C ALA A 368 17.84 -5.13 4.65
N VAL A 369 18.09 -5.05 5.94
CA VAL A 369 17.44 -4.11 6.85
C VAL A 369 18.51 -3.12 7.28
N VAL A 370 18.20 -1.85 7.09
CA VAL A 370 19.00 -0.75 7.55
C VAL A 370 18.23 0.00 8.62
N ASP A 371 18.83 0.07 9.81
CA ASP A 371 18.34 0.91 10.89
C ASP A 371 18.86 2.34 10.65
N PHE A 372 17.99 3.26 10.21
CA PHE A 372 18.22 4.70 10.37
C PHE A 372 17.42 5.17 11.59
N ALA A 373 17.89 6.20 12.29
CA ALA A 373 17.08 6.90 13.27
C ALA A 373 17.05 8.32 12.84
N MET A 374 16.02 8.66 12.07
CA MET A 374 15.87 10.02 11.63
C MET A 374 15.50 10.91 12.81
N ILE A 375 16.50 11.50 13.46
CA ILE A 375 16.30 12.53 14.48
C ILE A 375 16.34 13.89 13.79
N PHE A 376 15.25 14.65 13.95
CA PHE A 376 15.09 15.96 13.34
C PHE A 376 15.47 17.04 14.33
N ARG A 377 16.68 17.59 14.19
CA ARG A 377 17.00 18.85 14.86
C ARG A 377 16.34 20.00 14.10
N LYS A 378 15.50 20.75 14.79
CA LYS A 378 15.11 22.10 14.37
C LYS A 378 16.37 22.96 14.47
N GLN A 379 16.99 23.27 13.34
CA GLN A 379 18.09 24.24 13.32
C GLN A 379 17.45 25.61 13.59
N LEU A 380 17.57 26.09 14.83
CA LEU A 380 17.29 27.48 15.13
C LEU A 380 18.46 28.27 14.56
N SER A 381 18.20 29.09 13.55
CA SER A 381 19.19 30.05 13.08
C SER A 381 19.66 30.91 14.27
N PRO A 382 20.97 31.02 14.51
CA PRO A 382 21.47 32.00 15.46
C PRO A 382 21.19 33.37 14.85
N TYR A 383 20.37 34.17 15.53
CA TYR A 383 20.28 35.61 15.28
C TYR A 383 21.50 36.30 15.90
#